data_AF-U5DBC1-F1
#
_entry.id   AF-U5DBC1-F1
#
_cell.length_a   1.000
_cell.length_b   1.000
_cell.length_c   1.000
_cell.angle_alpha   90.00
_cell.angle_beta   90.00
_cell.angle_gamma   90.00
#
_symmetry.space_group_name_H-M   'P 1'
#
loop_
_entity.id
_entity.type
_entity.pdbx_description
1 polymer ?
#
loop_
_entity_poly.entity_id
_entity_poly.type
_entity_poly.pdbx_seq_one_letter_code
_entity_poly.pdbx_strand_id
1 'polypeptide(L)' 'MLQKIDADSKGTIFRKRAVVALDDGLYENYPHYRKYIKEAVTELLGSEISKNVVIEHSKDGSGIGAALLAAANSKYAREF' A
#
# COMPACT_ATOMS: atom_id res chain seq x y z
N MET A 1 21.76 19.37 -3.36
CA MET A 1 20.84 18.22 -3.46
C MET A 1 19.90 18.12 -2.25
N LEU A 2 20.38 18.33 -1.01
CA LEU A 2 19.57 18.30 0.22
C LEU A 2 18.42 19.34 0.28
N GLN A 3 18.63 20.56 -0.22
CA GLN A 3 17.59 21.60 -0.18
C GLN A 3 16.37 21.31 -1.07
N LYS A 4 16.53 20.42 -2.06
CA LYS A 4 15.47 20.10 -3.02
C LYS A 4 14.47 19.08 -2.47
N ILE A 5 14.84 18.35 -1.41
CA ILE A 5 13.96 17.45 -0.67
C ILE A 5 13.11 18.25 0.34
N ASP A 6 13.70 19.28 0.96
CA ASP A 6 12.99 20.18 1.86
C ASP A 6 12.01 21.13 1.14
N ALA A 7 12.32 21.54 -0.10
CA ALA A 7 11.46 22.45 -0.87
C ALA A 7 10.10 21.82 -1.27
N ASP A 8 10.04 20.50 -1.45
CA ASP A 8 8.79 19.78 -1.72
C ASP A 8 7.91 19.60 -0.47
N SER A 9 8.43 19.96 0.71
CA SER A 9 7.77 19.72 2.01
C SER A 9 6.89 20.89 2.49
N LYS A 10 6.83 22.02 1.77
CA LYS A 10 6.12 23.23 2.24
C LYS A 10 4.65 23.37 1.78
N GLY A 11 4.11 22.39 1.05
CA GLY A 11 2.73 22.45 0.51
C GLY A 11 1.75 21.36 0.97
N THR A 12 2.21 20.27 1.58
CA THR A 12 1.37 19.06 1.72
C THR A 12 1.64 18.31 3.02
N ILE A 13 1.36 18.93 4.17
CA ILE A 13 1.28 18.23 5.47
C ILE A 13 -0.07 17.51 5.58
N PHE A 14 -0.47 16.78 4.54
CA PHE A 14 -1.29 15.59 4.75
C PHE A 14 -0.29 14.52 5.15
N ARG A 15 -0.33 14.04 6.40
CA ARG A 15 0.52 12.92 6.85
C ARG A 15 0.50 11.85 5.75
N LYS A 16 1.64 11.57 5.11
CA LYS A 16 1.71 10.70 3.93
C LYS A 16 1.16 9.32 4.32
N ARG A 17 -0.04 8.99 3.81
CA ARG A 17 -0.69 7.71 4.07
C ARG A 17 0.00 6.63 3.24
N ALA A 18 0.41 5.54 3.90
CA ALA A 18 0.95 4.36 3.26
C ALA A 18 -0.09 3.23 3.34
N VAL A 19 -0.37 2.58 2.21
CA VAL A 19 -1.25 1.41 2.16
C VAL A 19 -0.42 0.22 1.67
N VAL A 20 -0.45 -0.87 2.43
CA VAL A 20 0.26 -2.12 2.12
C VAL A 20 -0.79 -3.18 1.83
N ALA A 21 -0.85 -3.62 0.58
CA ALA A 21 -1.69 -4.73 0.17
C ALA A 21 -1.03 -6.06 0.54
N LEU A 22 -1.74 -6.92 1.26
CA LEU A 22 -1.32 -8.28 1.59
C LEU A 22 -2.29 -9.31 0.96
N ASP A 23 -1.70 -10.18 0.14
CA ASP A 23 -2.36 -11.28 -0.55
C ASP A 23 -1.67 -12.58 -0.11
N ASP A 24 -2.25 -13.26 0.88
CA ASP A 24 -1.78 -14.56 1.37
C ASP A 24 -2.93 -15.26 2.10
N GLY A 25 -3.05 -16.58 1.90
CA GLY A 25 -3.97 -17.44 2.65
C GLY A 25 -3.72 -17.41 4.16
N LEU A 26 -2.50 -17.13 4.61
CA LEU A 26 -2.22 -16.93 6.05
C LEU A 26 -2.87 -15.64 6.58
N TYR A 27 -2.80 -14.55 5.82
CA TYR A 27 -3.48 -13.30 6.17
C TYR A 27 -5.01 -13.41 6.08
N GLU A 28 -5.53 -14.17 5.11
CA GLU A 28 -6.96 -14.42 4.92
C GLU A 28 -7.55 -15.30 6.04
N ASN A 29 -6.93 -16.45 6.32
CA ASN A 29 -7.54 -17.52 7.11
C ASN A 29 -7.16 -17.52 8.59
N TYR A 30 -6.16 -16.74 9.02
CA TYR A 30 -5.67 -16.75 10.40
C TYR A 30 -5.78 -15.37 11.07
N PRO A 31 -6.88 -15.10 11.81
CA PRO A 31 -7.12 -13.80 12.45
C PRO A 31 -6.00 -13.36 13.41
N HIS A 32 -5.38 -14.31 14.13
CA HIS A 32 -4.26 -14.00 15.03
C HIS A 32 -3.02 -13.49 14.28
N TYR A 33 -2.70 -14.08 13.12
CA TYR A 33 -1.60 -13.61 12.29
C TYR A 33 -1.82 -12.16 11.82
N ARG A 34 -3.04 -11.86 11.37
CA ARG A 34 -3.44 -10.50 10.99
C ARG A 34 -3.29 -9.50 12.13
N LYS A 35 -3.65 -9.91 13.36
CA LYS A 35 -3.47 -9.09 14.56
C LYS A 35 -1.98 -8.85 14.84
N TYR A 36 -1.18 -9.91 14.86
CA TYR A 36 0.25 -9.80 15.17
C TYR A 36 1.02 -8.93 14.18
N ILE A 37 0.70 -8.99 12.89
CA ILE A 37 1.32 -8.09 11.90
C ILE A 37 1.01 -6.62 12.19
N LYS A 38 -0.24 -6.29 12.53
CA LYS A 38 -0.63 -4.90 12.84
C LYS A 38 0.05 -4.40 14.13
N GLU A 39 0.17 -5.27 15.12
CA GLU A 39 0.86 -4.97 16.38
C GLU A 39 2.36 -4.76 16.14
N ALA A 40 3.02 -5.67 15.41
CA ALA A 40 4.44 -5.56 15.08
C ALA A 40 4.75 -4.28 14.29
N VAL A 41 3.91 -3.91 13.32
CA VAL A 41 4.07 -2.65 12.57
C VAL A 41 3.91 -1.43 13.48
N THR A 42 2.99 -1.50 14.45
CA THR A 42 2.80 -0.42 15.43
C THR A 42 3.98 -0.30 16.38
N GLU A 43 4.54 -1.42 16.83
CA GLU A 43 5.73 -1.47 17.68
C GLU A 43 6.96 -0.89 16.96
N LEU A 44 7.19 -1.29 15.71
CA LEU A 44 8.35 -0.87 14.92
C LEU A 44 8.32 0.61 14.52
N LEU A 45 7.14 1.15 14.20
CA LEU A 45 7.00 2.53 13.70
C LEU A 45 6.64 3.53 14.80
N GLY A 46 6.20 3.05 15.97
CA GLY A 46 5.59 3.87 16.99
C GLY A 46 4.15 4.28 16.65
N SER A 47 3.38 4.56 17.70
CA SER A 47 1.92 4.78 17.62
C SER A 47 1.50 5.98 16.77
N GLU A 48 2.33 7.02 16.67
CA GLU A 48 1.99 8.21 15.89
C GLU A 48 2.18 8.01 14.38
N ILE A 49 3.22 7.28 13.98
CA ILE A 49 3.53 7.03 12.56
C ILE A 49 2.66 5.89 12.04
N SER A 50 2.41 4.85 12.84
CA SER A 50 1.62 3.68 12.45
C SER A 50 0.17 4.03 12.07
N LYS A 51 -0.39 5.12 12.63
CA LYS A 51 -1.72 5.65 12.24
C LYS A 51 -1.83 5.99 10.75
N ASN A 52 -0.71 6.26 10.08
CA ASN A 52 -0.68 6.56 8.64
C ASN A 52 -0.49 5.30 7.78
N VAL A 53 -0.27 4.13 8.39
CA VAL A 53 -0.05 2.85 7.69
C VAL A 53 -1.33 2.02 7.77
N VAL A 54 -1.84 1.64 6.60
CA VAL A 54 -3.01 0.77 6.49
C VAL A 54 -2.60 -0.52 5.80
N ILE A 55 -2.89 -1.65 6.45
CA ILE A 55 -2.65 -2.97 5.90
C ILE A 55 -3.98 -3.50 5.39
N GLU A 56 -4.09 -3.62 4.07
CA GLU A 56 -5.32 -4.04 3.38
C GLU A 56 -5.17 -5.46 2.86
N HIS A 57 -6.23 -6.25 2.99
CA HIS A 57 -6.26 -7.56 2.36
C HIS A 57 -6.59 -7.38 0.87
N SER A 58 -5.76 -7.91 -0.01
CA SER A 58 -5.96 -7.82 -1.47
C SER A 58 -6.01 -9.22 -2.06
N LYS A 59 -7.18 -9.85 -2.09
CA LYS A 59 -7.36 -11.19 -2.67
C LYS A 59 -7.08 -11.20 -4.17
N ASP A 60 -6.22 -12.11 -4.61
CA ASP A 60 -5.82 -12.28 -6.02
C ASP A 60 -5.27 -10.99 -6.65
N GLY A 61 -4.60 -10.15 -5.84
CA GLY A 61 -4.12 -8.84 -6.25
C GLY A 61 -3.14 -8.91 -7.41
N SER A 62 -2.35 -9.99 -7.47
CA SER A 62 -1.42 -10.24 -8.58
C SER A 62 -2.13 -10.51 -9.91
N GLY A 63 -3.19 -11.32 -9.91
CA GLY A 63 -3.97 -11.64 -11.10
C GLY A 63 -4.74 -10.42 -11.63
N ILE A 64 -5.41 -9.69 -10.74
CA ILE A 64 -6.12 -8.45 -11.10
C ILE A 64 -5.13 -7.37 -11.58
N GLY A 65 -4.00 -7.22 -10.88
CA GLY A 65 -2.95 -6.27 -11.27
C GLY A 65 -2.37 -6.58 -12.66
N ALA A 66 -2.13 -7.86 -12.96
CA ALA A 66 -1.68 -8.28 -14.29
C ALA A 66 -2.72 -7.97 -15.37
N ALA A 67 -4.00 -8.24 -15.12
CA ALA A 67 -5.09 -7.91 -16.04
C ALA A 67 -5.21 -6.40 -16.26
N LEU A 68 -5.11 -5.60 -15.19
CA LEU A 68 -5.13 -4.14 -15.27
C LEU A 68 -3.95 -3.61 -16.09
N LEU A 69 -2.76 -4.15 -15.87
CA LEU A 69 -1.57 -3.77 -16.65
C LEU A 69 -1.72 -4.13 -18.12
N ALA A 70 -2.26 -5.31 -18.43
CA ALA A 70 -2.55 -5.74 -19.80
C ALA A 70 -3.59 -4.81 -20.48
N ALA A 71 -4.64 -4.42 -19.76
CA ALA A 71 -5.65 -3.49 -20.26
C ALA A 71 -5.07 -2.09 -20.53
N ALA A 72 -4.27 -1.56 -19.60
CA ALA A 72 -3.61 -0.26 -19.75
C ALA A 72 -2.59 -0.24 -20.90
N ASN A 73 -2.03 -1.40 -21.26
CA ASN A 73 -1.09 -1.56 -22.38
C ASN A 73 -1.74 -2.27 -23.59
N SER A 74 -3.07 -2.25 -23.67
CA SER A 74 -3.80 -2.93 -24.74
C SER A 74 -3.52 -2.26 -26.08
N LYS A 75 -3.28 -3.07 -27.12
CA LYS A 75 -3.16 -2.60 -28.51
C LYS A 75 -4.47 -2.00 -29.04
N TYR A 76 -5.59 -2.38 -28.43
CA TYR A 76 -6.94 -1.95 -28.81
C TYR A 76 -7.37 -0.63 -28.16
N ALA A 77 -6.52 -0.04 -27.29
CA ALA A 77 -6.85 1.21 -26.59
C ALA A 77 -6.91 2.45 -27.51
N ARG A 78 -6.48 2.34 -28.77
CA ARG A 78 -6.44 3.44 -29.76
C ARG A 78 -7.41 3.28 -30.94
N GLU A 79 -8.35 2.33 -30.88
CA GLU A 79 -9.30 2.09 -31.99
C GLU A 79 -10.65 2.83 -31.83
N PHE A 80 -10.68 3.93 -31.08
CA PHE A 80 -11.84 4.84 -31.00
C PHE A 80 -11.40 6.29 -31.28
#